data_AF-A0AAD7XP35-F1
#
_entry.id   AF-A0AAD7XP35-F1
#
_cell.length_a   1.000
_cell.length_b   1.000
_cell.length_c   1.000
_cell.angle_alpha   90.00
_cell.angle_beta   90.00
_cell.angle_gamma   90.00
#
_symmetry.space_group_name_H-M   'P 1'
#
loop_
_entity.id
_entity.type
_entity.pdbx_description
1 polymer ?
#
loop_
_entity_poly.entity_id
_entity_poly.type
_entity_poly.pdbx_seq_one_letter_code
_entity_poly.pdbx_strand_id
1 'polypeptide(L)'
;MAEDEQQPQFKVKELVEVAARTHPGFNFQGGTARISKVRDERVEDGGPMKDGSESRTTGYTYDVKYVIGGSERRVDAQHITSKVLATRQELGEQRQEEAQRKKIERERAEAEARRLEAERAERKRMARAELAKRREAKAAKKPAQKRRKVLPVVDEKTAVDAEPTTTQDDTPPEPARAESDEIRWLRDILIDRVPRTDAPDELALEDVVATVLAASDAPPALAEAVGCKRDVVTSLLSQLDAANFIMFVDATIFLV
;
A
#
# COMPACT_ATOMS: atom_id res chain seq x y z
N MET A 1 18.51 -50.59 -23.53
CA MET A 1 17.29 -50.00 -22.95
C MET A 1 17.75 -49.35 -21.66
N ALA A 2 17.78 -48.02 -21.61
CA ALA A 2 18.21 -47.29 -20.42
C ALA A 2 17.04 -47.29 -19.45
N GLU A 3 17.18 -48.00 -18.34
CA GLU A 3 16.28 -47.88 -17.20
C GLU A 3 16.55 -46.50 -16.59
N ASP A 4 15.62 -45.56 -16.79
CA ASP A 4 15.70 -44.24 -16.16
C ASP A 4 15.66 -44.43 -14.64
N GLU A 5 16.83 -44.28 -14.01
CA GLU A 5 17.03 -44.07 -12.58
C GLU A 5 16.36 -42.74 -12.16
N GLN A 6 15.04 -42.67 -12.25
CA GLN A 6 14.27 -41.53 -11.77
C GLN A 6 14.43 -41.47 -10.26
N GLN A 7 15.24 -40.52 -9.81
CA GLN A 7 15.45 -40.20 -8.41
C GLN A 7 14.16 -39.61 -7.81
N PRO A 8 13.92 -39.77 -6.48
CA PRO A 8 12.76 -39.17 -5.84
C PRO A 8 12.81 -37.65 -5.98
N GLN A 9 11.70 -37.06 -6.44
CA GLN A 9 11.57 -35.63 -6.72
C GLN A 9 11.71 -34.77 -5.45
N PHE A 10 11.39 -35.32 -4.29
CA PHE A 10 11.44 -34.62 -3.00
C PHE A 10 12.12 -35.44 -1.91
N LYS A 11 12.76 -34.76 -0.94
CA LYS A 11 13.53 -35.39 0.13
C LYS A 11 12.78 -35.44 1.45
N VAL A 12 13.12 -36.41 2.30
CA VAL A 12 12.60 -36.49 3.68
C VAL A 12 13.00 -35.23 4.45
N LYS A 13 12.05 -34.68 5.22
CA LYS A 13 12.09 -33.39 5.96
C LYS A 13 11.98 -32.12 5.11
N GLU A 14 11.84 -32.23 3.79
CA GLU A 14 11.58 -31.07 2.93
C GLU A 14 10.19 -30.50 3.21
N LEU A 15 10.09 -29.16 3.18
CA LEU A 15 8.83 -28.44 3.33
C LEU A 15 8.21 -28.25 1.94
N VAL A 16 7.00 -28.78 1.76
CA VAL A 16 6.31 -28.81 0.49
C VAL A 16 4.88 -28.31 0.66
N GLU A 17 4.24 -27.95 -0.44
CA GLU A 17 2.85 -27.55 -0.47
C GLU A 17 2.03 -28.62 -1.18
N VAL A 18 0.99 -29.11 -0.51
CA VAL A 18 0.14 -30.18 -1.02
C VAL A 18 -1.16 -29.57 -1.51
N ALA A 19 -1.57 -29.89 -2.73
CA ALA A 19 -2.81 -29.39 -3.30
C ALA A 19 -4.03 -29.94 -2.53
N ALA A 20 -5.03 -29.09 -2.31
CA ALA A 20 -6.32 -29.51 -1.78
C ALA A 20 -7.04 -30.40 -2.80
N ARG A 21 -7.67 -31.48 -2.34
CA ARG A 21 -8.43 -32.39 -3.21
C ARG A 21 -9.61 -33.02 -2.50
N THR A 22 -10.63 -33.32 -3.29
CA THR A 22 -11.92 -33.81 -2.81
C THR A 22 -12.16 -35.17 -3.44
N HIS A 23 -12.24 -36.22 -2.62
CA HIS A 23 -12.55 -37.58 -3.07
C HIS A 23 -13.89 -38.03 -2.49
N PRO A 24 -14.60 -38.97 -3.15
CA PRO A 24 -15.84 -39.51 -2.63
C PRO A 24 -15.64 -40.09 -1.21
N GLY A 25 -16.23 -39.42 -0.21
CA GLY A 25 -16.14 -39.83 1.20
C GLY A 25 -14.94 -39.28 2.00
N PHE A 26 -14.02 -38.52 1.39
CA PHE A 26 -12.93 -37.87 2.13
C PHE A 26 -12.45 -36.58 1.46
N ASN A 27 -12.33 -35.51 2.24
CA ASN A 27 -11.79 -34.23 1.78
C ASN A 27 -10.38 -34.05 2.33
N PHE A 28 -9.41 -33.80 1.44
CA PHE A 28 -8.05 -33.44 1.80
C PHE A 28 -7.90 -31.93 1.66
N GLN A 29 -7.79 -31.23 2.77
CA GLN A 29 -7.68 -29.77 2.79
C GLN A 29 -6.40 -29.24 2.12
N GLY A 30 -5.40 -30.11 1.90
CA GLY A 30 -4.10 -29.70 1.40
C GLY A 30 -3.38 -28.76 2.37
N GLY A 31 -2.38 -28.04 1.86
CA GLY A 31 -1.64 -27.03 2.59
C GLY A 31 -0.16 -27.36 2.79
N THR A 32 0.51 -26.56 3.62
CA THR A 32 1.95 -26.71 3.86
C THR A 32 2.24 -27.94 4.72
N ALA A 33 3.09 -28.83 4.23
CA ALA A 33 3.45 -30.08 4.88
C ALA A 33 4.97 -30.35 4.83
N ARG A 34 5.43 -31.28 5.66
CA ARG A 34 6.79 -31.82 5.62
C ARG A 34 6.76 -33.28 5.20
N ILE A 35 7.67 -33.67 4.32
CA ILE A 35 7.80 -35.06 3.91
C ILE A 35 8.39 -35.86 5.08
N SER A 36 7.67 -36.87 5.53
CA SER A 36 8.05 -37.74 6.64
C SER A 36 8.71 -39.04 6.17
N LYS A 37 8.26 -39.60 5.04
CA LYS A 37 8.81 -40.81 4.44
C LYS A 37 8.60 -40.79 2.93
N VAL A 38 9.62 -41.22 2.19
CA VAL A 38 9.53 -41.51 0.76
C VAL A 38 9.36 -43.02 0.62
N ARG A 39 8.37 -43.45 -0.15
CA ARG A 39 8.14 -44.86 -0.49
C ARG A 39 8.41 -45.04 -1.96
N ASP A 40 9.28 -46.00 -2.26
CA ASP A 40 9.47 -46.48 -3.61
C ASP A 40 8.51 -47.65 -3.85
N GLU A 41 7.44 -47.37 -4.57
CA GLU A 41 6.39 -48.36 -4.85
C GLU A 41 6.77 -49.23 -6.07
N ARG A 42 7.97 -49.07 -6.64
CA ARG A 42 8.55 -49.99 -7.63
C ARG A 42 9.11 -51.26 -6.98
N VAL A 43 9.46 -51.18 -5.69
CA VAL A 43 10.10 -52.28 -4.94
C VAL A 43 9.10 -53.06 -4.10
N GLU A 44 8.13 -52.38 -3.47
CA GLU A 44 7.05 -53.01 -2.72
C GLU A 44 5.73 -52.29 -3.05
N ASP A 45 4.77 -53.01 -3.64
CA ASP A 45 3.42 -52.46 -3.84
C ASP A 45 2.71 -52.38 -2.48
N GLY A 46 2.51 -51.16 -2.00
CA GLY A 46 1.85 -50.88 -0.75
C GLY A 46 0.33 -51.13 -0.79
N GLY A 47 -0.26 -51.45 -1.94
CA GLY A 47 -1.70 -51.62 -2.11
C GLY A 47 -2.44 -50.33 -2.50
N PRO A 48 -3.78 -50.31 -2.45
CA PRO A 48 -4.58 -49.27 -3.09
C PRO A 48 -4.28 -47.87 -2.55
N MET A 49 -4.28 -46.92 -3.47
CA MET A 49 -4.02 -45.51 -3.21
C MET A 49 -5.21 -44.91 -2.44
N LYS A 50 -4.91 -44.15 -1.37
CA LYS A 50 -5.96 -43.65 -0.45
C LYS A 50 -6.75 -42.47 -1.05
N ASP A 51 -6.21 -41.87 -2.09
CA ASP A 51 -6.80 -40.87 -2.97
C ASP A 51 -7.61 -41.49 -4.12
N GLY A 52 -7.71 -42.82 -4.24
CA GLY A 52 -8.61 -43.44 -5.22
C GLY A 52 -8.25 -43.18 -6.69
N SER A 53 -7.03 -42.69 -6.97
CA SER A 53 -6.51 -42.59 -8.34
C SER A 53 -6.21 -43.98 -8.91
N GLU A 54 -6.67 -44.23 -10.13
CA GLU A 54 -6.51 -45.51 -10.82
C GLU A 54 -5.05 -45.80 -11.25
N SER A 55 -4.19 -44.78 -11.31
CA SER A 55 -2.79 -44.93 -11.72
C SER A 55 -1.84 -43.99 -10.97
N ARG A 56 -0.65 -44.51 -10.63
CA ARG A 56 0.47 -43.78 -10.01
C ARG A 56 1.29 -43.13 -11.12
N THR A 57 1.47 -41.81 -11.11
CA THR A 57 2.11 -41.14 -12.25
C THR A 57 3.63 -41.26 -12.22
N THR A 58 4.25 -41.37 -11.04
CA THR A 58 5.72 -41.25 -10.89
C THR A 58 6.41 -42.46 -10.24
N GLY A 59 5.65 -43.40 -9.68
CA GLY A 59 6.18 -44.60 -9.00
C GLY A 59 6.73 -44.36 -7.59
N TYR A 60 6.81 -43.10 -7.13
CA TYR A 60 7.12 -42.75 -5.75
C TYR A 60 5.90 -42.18 -5.07
N THR A 61 5.69 -42.54 -3.80
CA THR A 61 4.68 -41.91 -2.97
C THR A 61 5.29 -41.34 -1.71
N TYR A 62 4.69 -40.25 -1.21
CA TYR A 62 5.23 -39.47 -0.11
C TYR A 62 4.25 -39.49 1.06
N ASP A 63 4.73 -39.87 2.25
CA ASP A 63 4.00 -39.67 3.48
C ASP A 63 4.31 -38.27 4.00
N VAL A 64 3.33 -37.40 4.11
CA VAL A 64 3.46 -36.00 4.49
C VAL A 64 2.82 -35.72 5.85
N LYS A 65 3.40 -34.79 6.61
CA LYS A 65 2.87 -34.30 7.88
C LYS A 65 2.59 -32.81 7.78
N TYR A 66 1.34 -32.42 7.93
CA TYR A 66 0.91 -31.03 7.80
C TYR A 66 1.41 -30.19 8.98
N VAL A 67 1.71 -28.91 8.72
CA VAL A 67 2.13 -27.96 9.76
C VAL A 67 0.99 -27.65 10.73
N ILE A 68 -0.24 -27.56 10.22
CA ILE A 68 -1.46 -27.24 10.99
C ILE A 68 -1.99 -28.48 11.77
N GLY A 69 -1.30 -29.62 11.65
CA GLY A 69 -1.71 -30.89 12.26
C GLY A 69 -2.37 -31.82 11.25
N GLY A 70 -2.29 -33.12 11.54
CA GLY A 70 -2.69 -34.18 10.61
C GLY A 70 -1.51 -34.74 9.81
N SER A 71 -1.75 -35.90 9.21
CA SER A 71 -0.79 -36.60 8.35
C SER A 71 -1.52 -37.27 7.22
N GLU A 72 -0.91 -37.23 6.05
CA GLU A 72 -1.43 -37.88 4.87
C GLU A 72 -0.40 -38.86 4.33
N ARG A 73 -0.86 -40.04 3.98
CA ARG A 73 0.00 -41.13 3.55
C ARG A 73 -0.22 -41.37 2.07
N ARG A 74 0.86 -41.70 1.37
CA ARG A 74 0.88 -42.01 -0.07
C ARG A 74 0.34 -40.90 -0.98
N VAL A 75 0.82 -39.68 -0.79
CA VAL A 75 0.55 -38.57 -1.71
C VAL A 75 1.44 -38.73 -2.94
N ASP A 76 0.85 -38.63 -4.14
CA ASP A 76 1.62 -38.64 -5.40
C ASP A 76 2.37 -37.31 -5.60
N ALA A 77 3.50 -37.36 -6.28
CA ALA A 77 4.32 -36.21 -6.61
C ALA A 77 3.53 -35.12 -7.35
N GLN A 78 2.57 -35.50 -8.20
CA GLN A 78 1.73 -34.56 -8.96
C GLN A 78 0.90 -33.61 -8.06
N HIS A 79 0.64 -34.02 -6.81
CA HIS A 79 -0.13 -33.21 -5.85
C HIS A 79 0.77 -32.42 -4.89
N ILE A 80 2.09 -32.47 -5.09
CA ILE A 80 3.08 -31.82 -4.25
C ILE A 80 3.85 -30.80 -5.09
N THR A 81 3.85 -29.56 -4.65
CA THR A 81 4.72 -28.51 -5.22
C THR A 81 5.83 -28.19 -4.23
N SER A 82 7.06 -28.04 -4.70
CA SER A 82 8.15 -27.58 -3.84
C SER A 82 7.84 -26.16 -3.40
N LYS A 83 7.65 -25.94 -2.10
CA LYS A 83 7.57 -24.59 -1.57
C LYS A 83 9.00 -24.07 -1.56
N VAL A 84 9.38 -23.34 -2.62
CA VAL A 84 10.65 -22.61 -2.64
C VAL A 84 10.55 -21.57 -1.54
N LEU A 85 11.02 -21.92 -0.34
CA LEU A 85 11.34 -20.94 0.67
C LEU A 85 12.49 -20.13 0.08
N ALA A 86 12.16 -19.02 -0.57
CA ALA A 86 13.14 -17.99 -0.88
C ALA A 86 13.91 -17.76 0.42
N THR A 87 15.20 -18.07 0.39
CA THR A 87 16.02 -18.00 1.58
C THR A 87 15.96 -16.58 2.12
N ARG A 88 16.07 -16.42 3.45
CA ARG A 88 16.05 -15.10 4.10
C ARG A 88 17.04 -14.11 3.46
N GLN A 89 18.10 -14.62 2.82
CA GLN A 89 19.04 -13.87 2.00
C GLN A 89 18.42 -13.34 0.71
N GLU A 90 17.80 -14.19 -0.11
CA GLU A 90 17.17 -13.78 -1.39
C GLU A 90 16.05 -12.75 -1.17
N LEU A 91 15.25 -12.92 -0.11
CA LEU A 91 14.20 -11.96 0.23
C LEU A 91 14.78 -10.62 0.76
N GLY A 92 15.96 -10.67 1.37
CA GLY A 92 16.71 -9.48 1.78
C GLY A 92 17.32 -8.74 0.58
N GLU A 93 17.88 -9.48 -0.38
CA GLU A 93 18.44 -8.94 -1.62
C GLU A 93 17.37 -8.29 -2.50
N GLN A 94 16.20 -8.89 -2.62
CA GLN A 94 15.06 -8.28 -3.34
C GLN A 94 14.64 -6.94 -2.74
N ARG A 95 14.53 -6.86 -1.41
CA ARG A 95 14.22 -5.59 -0.73
C ARG A 95 15.31 -4.53 -0.92
N GLN A 96 16.58 -4.94 -0.93
CA GLN A 96 17.69 -4.02 -1.18
C GLN A 96 17.69 -3.53 -2.63
N GLU A 97 17.42 -4.40 -3.60
CA GLU A 97 17.36 -4.02 -5.01
C GLU A 97 16.20 -3.06 -5.28
N GLU A 98 15.04 -3.30 -4.69
CA GLU A 98 13.88 -2.41 -4.79
C GLU A 98 14.17 -1.03 -4.17
N ALA A 99 14.81 -1.01 -2.99
CA ALA A 99 15.23 0.23 -2.34
C ALA A 99 16.24 1.02 -3.20
N GLN A 100 17.18 0.33 -3.86
CA GLN A 100 18.13 0.96 -4.78
C GLN A 100 17.44 1.52 -6.03
N ARG A 101 16.49 0.78 -6.61
CA ARG A 101 15.71 1.25 -7.76
C ARG A 101 14.92 2.51 -7.42
N LYS A 102 14.24 2.51 -6.27
CA LYS A 102 13.48 3.67 -5.77
C LYS A 102 14.38 4.88 -5.53
N LYS A 103 15.61 4.67 -5.04
CA LYS A 103 16.60 5.74 -4.86
C LYS A 103 17.05 6.34 -6.19
N ILE A 104 17.35 5.50 -7.18
CA ILE A 104 17.75 5.94 -8.52
C ILE A 104 16.63 6.72 -9.20
N GLU A 105 15.38 6.26 -9.06
CA GLU A 105 14.22 6.95 -9.62
C GLU A 105 14.00 8.33 -8.99
N ARG A 106 14.08 8.42 -7.65
CA ARG A 106 13.99 9.70 -6.94
C ARG A 106 15.07 10.69 -7.37
N GLU A 107 16.31 10.22 -7.54
CA GLU A 107 17.42 11.06 -7.99
C GLU A 107 17.21 11.56 -9.42
N ARG A 108 16.67 10.72 -10.32
CA ARG A 108 16.31 11.14 -11.69
C ARG A 108 15.19 12.18 -11.70
N ALA A 109 14.14 11.96 -10.91
CA ALA A 109 13.03 12.91 -10.79
C ALA A 109 13.49 14.25 -10.22
N GLU A 110 14.37 14.25 -9.22
CA GLU A 110 14.94 15.48 -8.67
C GLU A 110 15.84 16.21 -9.68
N ALA A 111 16.65 15.46 -10.44
CA ALA A 111 17.48 16.04 -11.49
C ALA A 111 16.64 16.70 -12.60
N GLU A 112 15.53 16.07 -13.01
CA GLU A 112 14.61 16.62 -13.99
C GLU A 112 13.90 17.87 -13.45
N ALA A 113 13.45 17.86 -12.20
CA ALA A 113 12.84 19.02 -11.56
C ALA A 113 13.81 20.21 -11.51
N ARG A 114 15.09 19.99 -11.16
CA ARG A 114 16.12 21.04 -11.18
C ARG A 114 16.36 21.60 -12.58
N ARG A 115 16.30 20.77 -13.63
CA ARG A 115 16.45 21.24 -15.01
C ARG A 115 15.29 22.12 -15.45
N LEU A 116 14.06 21.71 -15.15
CA LEU A 116 12.86 22.50 -15.45
C LEU A 116 12.84 23.82 -14.69
N GLU A 117 13.31 23.84 -13.44
CA GLU A 117 13.44 25.07 -12.65
C GLU A 117 14.50 26.01 -13.24
N ALA A 118 15.65 25.49 -13.66
CA ALA A 118 16.68 26.27 -14.33
C ALA A 118 16.16 26.91 -15.64
N GLU A 119 15.41 26.16 -16.45
CA GLU A 119 14.82 26.68 -17.68
C GLU A 119 13.79 27.80 -17.41
N ARG A 120 12.93 27.62 -16.38
CA ARG A 120 12.00 28.66 -15.94
C ARG A 120 12.73 29.92 -15.48
N ALA A 121 13.84 29.77 -14.76
CA ALA A 121 14.66 30.88 -14.31
C ALA A 121 15.29 31.63 -15.49
N GLU A 122 15.84 30.91 -16.49
CA GLU A 122 16.40 31.52 -17.70
C GLU A 122 15.33 32.27 -18.51
N ARG A 123 14.16 31.67 -18.71
CA ARG A 123 13.04 32.33 -19.39
C ARG A 123 12.61 33.60 -18.66
N LYS A 124 12.56 33.58 -17.33
CA LYS A 124 12.26 34.76 -16.51
C LYS A 124 13.33 35.85 -16.64
N ARG A 125 14.61 35.48 -16.73
CA ARG A 125 15.71 36.44 -16.95
C ARG A 125 15.61 37.10 -18.33
N MET A 126 15.34 36.32 -19.37
CA MET A 126 15.16 36.83 -20.74
C MET A 126 13.96 37.77 -20.85
N ALA A 127 12.82 37.41 -20.24
CA ALA A 127 11.63 38.26 -20.22
C ALA A 127 11.87 39.58 -19.47
N ARG A 128 12.59 39.56 -18.35
CA ARG A 128 12.97 40.78 -17.62
C ARG A 128 13.90 41.68 -18.44
N ALA A 129 14.86 41.08 -19.15
CA ALA A 129 15.76 41.82 -20.03
C ALA A 129 15.02 42.49 -21.20
N GLU A 130 14.05 41.80 -21.81
CA GLU A 130 13.22 42.38 -22.88
C GLU A 130 12.35 43.53 -22.37
N LEU A 131 11.75 43.38 -21.18
CA LEU A 131 10.97 44.45 -20.56
C LEU A 131 11.82 45.68 -20.25
N ALA A 132 13.06 45.50 -19.76
CA ALA A 132 14.00 46.59 -19.53
C ALA A 132 14.29 47.36 -20.83
N LYS A 133 14.62 46.64 -21.92
CA LYS A 133 14.82 47.24 -23.25
C LYS A 133 13.59 48.02 -23.73
N ARG A 134 12.38 47.47 -23.53
CA ARG A 134 11.12 48.16 -23.87
C ARG A 134 10.91 49.43 -23.04
N ARG A 135 11.29 49.44 -21.75
CA ARG A 135 11.19 50.63 -20.88
C ARG A 135 12.18 51.71 -21.30
N GLU A 136 13.42 51.36 -21.63
CA GLU A 136 14.42 52.30 -22.16
C GLU A 136 13.97 52.93 -23.48
N ALA A 137 13.47 52.12 -24.42
CA ALA A 137 12.94 52.63 -25.69
C ALA A 137 11.72 53.57 -25.51
N LYS A 138 10.85 53.29 -24.53
CA LYS A 138 9.72 54.17 -24.18
C LYS A 138 10.17 55.46 -23.49
N ALA A 139 11.22 55.40 -22.66
CA ALA A 139 11.78 56.58 -22.01
C ALA A 139 12.41 57.54 -23.02
N ALA A 140 13.13 57.00 -24.03
CA ALA A 140 13.71 57.79 -25.11
C ALA A 140 12.67 58.50 -26.01
N LYS A 141 11.43 57.98 -26.07
CA LYS A 141 10.34 58.54 -26.89
C LYS A 141 9.45 59.57 -26.18
N LYS A 142 9.61 59.82 -24.87
CA LYS A 142 8.83 60.86 -24.17
C LYS A 142 9.53 62.23 -24.28
N PRO A 143 9.02 63.19 -25.08
CA PRO A 143 9.56 64.54 -25.06
C PRO A 143 9.29 65.21 -23.71
N ALA A 144 10.28 65.97 -23.25
CA ALA A 144 10.26 66.70 -21.97
C ALA A 144 9.14 67.74 -21.92
N GLN A 145 7.92 67.34 -21.54
CA GLN A 145 6.88 68.28 -21.15
C GLN A 145 7.19 68.84 -19.76
N LYS A 146 7.50 70.14 -19.75
CA LYS A 146 7.81 70.99 -18.58
C LYS A 146 6.82 70.75 -17.44
N ARG A 147 7.31 70.22 -16.31
CA ARG A 147 6.56 70.08 -15.07
C ARG A 147 6.37 71.45 -14.42
N ARG A 148 5.10 71.88 -14.27
CA ARG A 148 4.71 72.97 -13.37
C ARG A 148 5.02 72.57 -11.92
N LYS A 149 5.51 73.56 -11.18
CA LYS A 149 5.91 73.52 -9.77
C LYS A 149 4.70 73.22 -8.89
N VAL A 150 4.83 72.22 -8.01
CA VAL A 150 3.86 71.85 -6.96
C VAL A 150 4.45 72.30 -5.61
N LEU A 151 3.61 72.85 -4.73
CA LEU A 151 3.91 73.04 -3.30
C LEU A 151 3.45 71.79 -2.51
N PRO A 152 4.18 71.37 -1.46
CA PRO A 152 3.91 70.14 -0.73
C PRO A 152 2.95 70.36 0.46
N VAL A 153 2.01 69.44 0.65
CA VAL A 153 1.29 69.24 1.91
C VAL A 153 1.82 67.95 2.53
N VAL A 154 2.24 68.09 3.78
CA VAL A 154 2.77 67.07 4.67
C VAL A 154 1.60 66.24 5.19
N ASP A 155 1.73 64.92 5.20
CA ASP A 155 1.05 64.14 6.23
C ASP A 155 1.87 62.91 6.63
N GLU A 156 1.82 62.71 7.92
CA GLU A 156 2.66 61.92 8.81
C GLU A 156 1.94 60.61 9.16
N LYS A 157 2.65 59.69 9.85
CA LYS A 157 2.20 58.46 10.52
C LYS A 157 2.36 57.15 9.74
N THR A 158 2.79 56.04 10.32
CA THR A 158 3.49 55.71 11.58
C THR A 158 4.05 54.31 11.35
N ALA A 159 5.33 54.10 11.67
CA ALA A 159 5.95 52.78 11.74
C ALA A 159 5.51 52.07 13.03
N VAL A 160 5.11 50.81 12.94
CA VAL A 160 5.02 49.92 14.10
C VAL A 160 5.70 48.61 13.72
N ASP A 161 6.92 48.47 14.22
CA ASP A 161 7.62 47.20 14.43
C ASP A 161 6.85 46.35 15.45
N ALA A 162 6.66 45.07 15.15
CA ALA A 162 6.27 44.06 16.13
C ALA A 162 6.98 42.74 15.80
N GLU A 163 7.87 42.35 16.70
CA GLU A 163 8.66 41.12 16.70
C GLU A 163 7.78 39.86 16.91
N PRO A 164 8.16 38.69 16.40
CA PRO A 164 7.49 37.44 16.71
C PRO A 164 7.99 36.85 18.04
N THR A 165 7.20 37.00 19.11
CA THR A 165 7.39 36.27 20.38
C THR A 165 6.97 34.82 20.19
N THR A 166 7.93 33.90 20.27
CA THR A 166 7.72 32.46 20.45
C THR A 166 7.39 32.19 21.91
N THR A 167 6.11 32.00 22.21
CA THR A 167 5.64 31.42 23.48
C THR A 167 5.55 29.91 23.30
N GLN A 168 6.41 29.16 23.99
CA GLN A 168 6.22 27.72 24.23
C GLN A 168 5.03 27.55 25.17
N ASP A 169 3.95 26.97 24.65
CA ASP A 169 2.76 26.63 25.40
C ASP A 169 2.94 25.21 25.97
N ASP A 170 3.23 25.11 27.27
CA ASP A 170 3.17 23.87 28.05
C ASP A 170 1.69 23.57 28.32
N THR A 171 1.00 23.04 27.30
CA THR A 171 -0.41 22.67 27.40
C THR A 171 -0.55 21.36 28.19
N PRO A 172 -1.30 21.33 29.31
CA PRO A 172 -1.62 20.10 30.03
C PRO A 172 -2.35 19.10 29.10
N PRO A 173 -2.17 17.77 29.28
CA PRO A 173 -2.81 16.78 28.43
C PRO A 173 -4.33 16.98 28.42
N GLU A 174 -4.84 17.31 27.24
CA GLU A 174 -6.24 17.58 26.98
C GLU A 174 -7.07 16.37 27.45
N PRO A 175 -8.15 16.56 28.22
CA PRO A 175 -9.01 15.46 28.64
C PRO A 175 -9.53 14.77 27.39
N ALA A 176 -9.45 13.44 27.36
CA ALA A 176 -9.89 12.58 26.25
C ALA A 176 -11.19 13.13 25.67
N ARG A 177 -11.09 13.78 24.50
CA ARG A 177 -12.24 14.37 23.82
C ARG A 177 -13.23 13.24 23.59
N ALA A 178 -14.46 13.44 24.07
CA ALA A 178 -15.54 12.51 23.84
C ALA A 178 -15.61 12.20 22.34
N GLU A 179 -15.56 10.91 22.00
CA GLU A 179 -15.59 10.41 20.64
C GLU A 179 -16.83 10.97 19.93
N SER A 180 -16.63 11.71 18.84
CA SER A 180 -17.71 12.29 18.05
C SER A 180 -18.65 11.18 17.56
N ASP A 181 -19.96 11.42 17.58
CA ASP A 181 -20.95 10.42 17.14
C ASP A 181 -20.73 9.99 15.66
N GLU A 182 -20.12 10.85 14.86
CA GLU A 182 -19.69 10.58 13.47
C GLU A 182 -18.61 9.49 13.39
N ILE A 183 -17.65 9.49 14.31
CA ILE A 183 -16.57 8.50 14.38
C ILE A 183 -17.16 7.15 14.79
N ARG A 184 -18.03 7.15 15.80
CA ARG A 184 -18.72 5.92 16.24
C ARG A 184 -19.56 5.32 15.11
N TRP A 185 -20.34 6.15 14.41
CA TRP A 185 -21.14 5.72 13.26
C TRP A 185 -20.27 5.13 12.13
N LEU A 186 -19.16 5.79 11.79
CA LEU A 186 -18.26 5.30 10.75
C LEU A 186 -17.64 3.95 11.14
N ARG A 187 -17.28 3.79 12.42
CA ARG A 187 -16.76 2.53 12.95
C ARG A 187 -17.77 1.39 12.79
N ASP A 188 -19.03 1.63 13.13
CA ASP A 188 -20.08 0.62 13.01
C ASP A 188 -20.30 0.21 11.54
N ILE A 189 -20.22 1.16 10.60
CA ILE A 189 -20.29 0.84 9.16
C ILE A 189 -19.12 -0.03 8.71
N LEU A 190 -17.89 0.29 9.14
CA LEU A 190 -16.70 -0.47 8.78
C LEU A 190 -16.77 -1.92 9.28
N ILE A 191 -17.35 -2.14 10.46
CA ILE A 191 -17.46 -3.48 11.07
C ILE A 191 -18.55 -4.31 10.38
N ASP A 192 -19.72 -3.71 10.13
CA ASP A 192 -20.94 -4.45 9.77
C ASP A 192 -21.26 -4.49 8.27
N ARG A 193 -20.88 -3.45 7.51
CA ARG A 193 -21.44 -3.22 6.16
C ARG A 193 -20.41 -3.30 5.03
N VAL A 194 -19.13 -3.16 5.31
CA VAL A 194 -18.11 -3.22 4.24
C VAL A 194 -17.80 -4.69 3.93
N PRO A 195 -17.94 -5.12 2.66
CA PRO A 195 -17.61 -6.48 2.27
C PRO A 195 -16.12 -6.75 2.54
N ARG A 196 -15.85 -7.77 3.34
CA ARG A 196 -14.48 -8.22 3.63
C ARG A 196 -13.97 -9.00 2.42
N THR A 197 -12.72 -8.74 2.04
CA THR A 197 -12.02 -9.52 1.03
C THR A 197 -11.56 -10.87 1.60
N ASP A 198 -10.77 -11.64 0.85
CA ASP A 198 -10.27 -12.97 1.27
C ASP A 198 -9.45 -12.94 2.58
N ALA A 199 -9.01 -11.76 3.03
CA ALA A 199 -8.45 -11.51 4.35
C ALA A 199 -9.49 -10.81 5.27
N PRO A 200 -9.69 -11.28 6.51
CA PRO A 200 -10.79 -10.83 7.38
C PRO A 200 -10.73 -9.35 7.80
N ASP A 201 -9.59 -8.67 7.59
CA ASP A 201 -9.31 -7.33 8.09
C ASP A 201 -8.88 -6.34 6.99
N GLU A 202 -8.93 -6.74 5.71
CA GLU A 202 -8.52 -5.90 4.57
C GLU A 202 -9.73 -5.29 3.85
N LEU A 203 -9.78 -3.95 3.82
CA LEU A 203 -10.83 -3.17 3.17
C LEU A 203 -10.22 -2.22 2.13
N ALA A 204 -10.69 -2.24 0.89
CA ALA A 204 -10.27 -1.28 -0.12
C ALA A 204 -10.88 0.11 0.18
N LEU A 205 -10.07 1.17 0.14
CA LEU A 205 -10.53 2.54 0.43
C LEU A 205 -11.71 2.96 -0.46
N GLU A 206 -11.69 2.59 -1.74
CA GLU A 206 -12.79 2.94 -2.67
C GLU A 206 -14.12 2.28 -2.28
N ASP A 207 -14.08 1.02 -1.84
CA ASP A 207 -15.27 0.27 -1.43
C ASP A 207 -15.83 0.81 -0.11
N VAL A 208 -14.95 1.20 0.81
CA VAL A 208 -15.32 1.89 2.06
C VAL A 208 -16.01 3.21 1.72
N VAL A 209 -15.40 4.05 0.88
CA VAL A 209 -15.97 5.34 0.49
C VAL A 209 -17.33 5.14 -0.21
N ALA A 210 -17.43 4.19 -1.14
CA ALA A 210 -18.69 3.89 -1.82
C ALA A 210 -19.78 3.43 -0.84
N THR A 211 -19.44 2.55 0.11
CA THR A 211 -20.36 2.03 1.13
C THR A 211 -20.84 3.12 2.08
N VAL A 212 -19.92 3.97 2.55
CA VAL A 212 -20.23 5.10 3.44
C VAL A 212 -21.12 6.12 2.75
N LEU A 213 -20.89 6.40 1.46
CA LEU A 213 -21.72 7.32 0.67
C LEU A 213 -23.11 6.73 0.31
N ALA A 214 -23.23 5.42 0.25
CA ALA A 214 -24.49 4.72 -0.01
C ALA A 214 -25.35 4.51 1.25
N ALA A 215 -24.79 4.72 2.44
CA ALA A 215 -25.52 4.55 3.69
C ALA A 215 -26.61 5.63 3.86
N SER A 216 -27.87 5.18 3.99
CA SER A 216 -29.04 6.06 4.17
C SER A 216 -29.01 6.85 5.48
N ASP A 217 -28.29 6.33 6.47
CA ASP A 217 -28.31 6.81 7.85
C ASP A 217 -27.11 7.75 8.12
N ALA A 218 -26.63 8.43 7.09
CA ALA A 218 -25.45 9.29 7.16
C ALA A 218 -25.64 10.47 8.11
N PRO A 219 -24.60 10.84 8.91
CA PRO A 219 -24.68 11.98 9.80
C PRO A 219 -24.88 13.28 9.00
N PRO A 220 -25.50 14.30 9.61
CA PRO A 220 -25.86 15.55 8.93
C PRO A 220 -24.65 16.26 8.31
N ALA A 221 -23.46 16.17 8.92
CA ALA A 221 -22.23 16.70 8.36
C ALA A 221 -21.87 16.11 6.97
N LEU A 222 -22.20 14.84 6.73
CA LEU A 222 -22.00 14.17 5.45
C LEU A 222 -23.17 14.42 4.47
N ALA A 223 -24.39 14.51 5.00
CA ALA A 223 -25.60 14.77 4.21
C ALA A 223 -25.65 16.20 3.66
N GLU A 224 -25.25 17.19 4.46
CA GLU A 224 -25.26 18.62 4.14
C GLU A 224 -24.00 19.10 3.42
N ALA A 225 -22.99 18.24 3.26
CA ALA A 225 -21.81 18.57 2.49
C ALA A 225 -22.17 18.75 1.00
N VAL A 226 -22.38 20.02 0.60
CA VAL A 226 -22.71 20.45 -0.78
C VAL A 226 -21.51 20.26 -1.75
N GLY A 227 -20.38 19.70 -1.29
CA GLY A 227 -19.13 19.53 -2.03
C GLY A 227 -18.59 18.08 -2.06
N CYS A 228 -17.27 17.93 -1.98
CA CYS A 228 -16.58 16.63 -2.02
C CYS A 228 -16.83 15.83 -0.74
N LYS A 229 -17.94 15.08 -0.71
CA LYS A 229 -18.26 14.12 0.36
C LYS A 229 -17.10 13.16 0.64
N ARG A 230 -16.29 12.85 -0.37
CA ARG A 230 -15.06 12.06 -0.26
C ARG A 230 -14.02 12.68 0.68
N ASP A 231 -13.88 14.00 0.70
CA ASP A 231 -12.93 14.70 1.59
C ASP A 231 -13.39 14.61 3.05
N VAL A 232 -14.70 14.64 3.28
CA VAL A 232 -15.29 14.44 4.61
C VAL A 232 -15.04 13.01 5.10
N VAL A 233 -15.29 12.01 4.26
CA VAL A 233 -15.03 10.60 4.60
C VAL A 233 -13.54 10.36 4.88
N THR A 234 -12.65 10.88 4.04
CA THR A 234 -11.19 10.72 4.25
C THR A 234 -10.70 11.45 5.50
N SER A 235 -11.28 12.61 5.84
CA SER A 235 -11.02 13.30 7.11
C SER A 235 -11.45 12.46 8.32
N LEU A 236 -12.63 11.86 8.29
CA LEU A 236 -13.10 10.97 9.36
C LEU A 236 -12.25 9.71 9.50
N LEU A 237 -11.81 9.13 8.38
CA LEU A 237 -10.89 7.99 8.40
C LEU A 237 -9.53 8.37 8.99
N SER A 238 -9.00 9.56 8.69
CA SER A 238 -7.78 10.08 9.30
C SER A 238 -7.91 10.23 10.83
N GLN A 239 -9.10 10.59 11.32
CA GLN A 239 -9.36 10.63 12.77
C GLN A 239 -9.39 9.23 13.40
N LEU A 240 -9.92 8.21 12.71
CA LEU A 240 -9.88 6.82 13.16
C LEU A 240 -8.45 6.25 13.19
N ASP A 241 -7.62 6.62 12.20
CA ASP A 241 -6.19 6.26 12.15
C ASP A 241 -5.42 6.89 13.32
N ALA A 242 -5.65 8.19 13.58
CA ALA A 242 -5.08 8.88 14.74
C ALA A 242 -5.51 8.26 16.10
N ALA A 243 -6.69 7.64 16.15
CA ALA A 243 -7.20 6.92 17.30
C ALA A 243 -6.75 5.44 17.36
N ASN A 244 -5.92 4.98 16.42
CA ASN A 244 -5.44 3.60 16.28
C ASN A 244 -6.54 2.54 16.10
N PHE A 245 -7.68 2.90 15.51
CA PHE A 245 -8.72 1.92 15.17
C PHE A 245 -8.52 1.31 13.78
N ILE A 246 -7.85 2.03 12.90
CA ILE A 246 -7.53 1.58 11.55
C ILE A 246 -6.09 1.92 11.21
N MET A 247 -5.54 1.27 10.19
CA MET A 247 -4.23 1.56 9.62
C MET A 247 -4.34 1.70 8.10
N PHE A 248 -3.69 2.72 7.54
CA PHE A 248 -3.62 2.93 6.09
C PHE A 248 -2.31 2.41 5.48
N VAL A 249 -2.40 1.54 4.48
CA VAL A 249 -1.26 1.11 3.66
C VAL A 249 -1.67 1.09 2.19
N ASP A 250 -1.04 1.95 1.36
CA ASP A 250 -1.20 1.96 -0.10
C ASP A 250 -2.66 1.88 -0.61
N ALA A 251 -3.55 2.69 -0.02
CA ALA A 251 -5.00 2.75 -0.29
C ALA A 251 -5.83 1.53 0.18
N THR A 252 -5.23 0.66 0.99
CA THR A 252 -5.92 -0.37 1.77
C THR A 252 -6.04 0.08 3.22
N ILE A 253 -7.22 -0.18 3.80
CA ILE A 253 -7.53 0.07 5.21
C ILE A 253 -7.50 -1.27 5.93
N PHE A 254 -6.75 -1.33 7.02
CA PHE A 254 -6.71 -2.46 7.94
C PHE A 254 -7.42 -2.07 9.23
N LEU A 255 -8.30 -2.94 9.72
CA LEU A 255 -8.90 -2.78 11.05
C LEU A 255 -7.89 -3.26 12.12
N VAL A 256 -7.70 -2.49 13.19
CA VAL A 256 -6.72 -2.77 14.27
C VAL A 256 -7.42 -3.29 15.52
#